data_AF-A0A437LAP2-F1
#
_entry.id   AF-A0A437LAP2-F1
#
_cell.length_a   1.000
_cell.length_b   1.000
_cell.length_c   1.000
_cell.angle_alpha   90.00
_cell.angle_beta   90.00
_cell.angle_gamma   90.00
#
_symmetry.space_group_name_H-M   'P 1'
#
loop_
_entity.id
_entity.type
_entity.pdbx_description
1 polymer ?
#
loop_
_entity_poly.entity_id
_entity_poly.type
_entity_poly.pdbx_seq_one_letter_code
_entity_poly.pdbx_strand_id
1 'polypeptide(L)'
;MPDATSPKDGAEFSGIPPDEQAAFAHYVAVGEAYMARFGHHVPQPAMVSFEAVTVQMEKALKLGKPISHNHDWWSYLPPGADA
;
A
#
# COMPACT_ATOMS: atom_id res chain seq x y z
N MET A 1 -30.90 -38.60 -12.16
CA MET A 1 -30.16 -37.98 -11.04
C MET A 1 -29.40 -36.80 -11.62
N PRO A 2 -29.79 -35.54 -11.35
CA PRO A 2 -28.95 -34.41 -11.70
C PRO A 2 -27.87 -34.27 -10.61
N ASP A 3 -26.65 -34.68 -10.92
CA ASP A 3 -25.47 -34.35 -10.13
C ASP A 3 -25.14 -32.87 -10.39
N ALA A 4 -25.58 -32.02 -9.46
CA ALA A 4 -25.28 -30.60 -9.44
C ALA A 4 -23.90 -30.38 -8.80
N THR A 5 -22.83 -30.79 -9.47
CA THR A 5 -21.48 -30.33 -9.13
C THR A 5 -21.33 -28.89 -9.60
N SER A 6 -21.74 -27.94 -8.75
CA SER A 6 -21.32 -26.54 -8.78
C SER A 6 -20.03 -26.36 -7.98
N PRO A 7 -19.27 -25.28 -8.20
CA PRO A 7 -18.67 -24.82 -9.43
C PRO A 7 -17.14 -25.01 -9.39
N LYS A 8 -16.48 -24.93 -10.55
CA LYS A 8 -15.02 -24.85 -10.68
C LYS A 8 -14.46 -23.75 -9.76
N ASP A 9 -13.64 -24.19 -8.82
CA ASP A 9 -12.38 -23.54 -8.43
C ASP A 9 -12.40 -22.01 -8.45
N GLY A 10 -13.03 -21.41 -7.44
CA GLY A 10 -12.94 -19.97 -7.17
C GLY A 10 -11.62 -19.58 -6.49
N ALA A 11 -10.49 -20.17 -6.88
CA ALA A 11 -9.18 -19.95 -6.25
C ALA A 11 -8.11 -19.37 -7.19
N GLU A 12 -8.47 -18.91 -8.38
CA GLU A 12 -7.52 -18.38 -9.37
C GLU A 12 -7.10 -16.90 -9.14
N PHE A 13 -7.26 -16.35 -7.93
CA PHE A 13 -6.62 -15.08 -7.56
C PHE A 13 -5.46 -15.24 -6.56
N SER A 14 -4.98 -16.47 -6.38
CA SER A 14 -3.98 -16.83 -5.37
C SER A 14 -2.52 -16.69 -5.86
N GLY A 15 -2.24 -15.68 -6.68
CA GLY A 15 -0.88 -15.38 -7.15
C GLY A 15 -0.11 -14.36 -6.29
N ILE A 16 -0.78 -13.73 -5.32
CA ILE A 16 -0.18 -12.70 -4.46
C ILE A 16 0.00 -13.32 -3.06
N PRO A 17 1.23 -13.35 -2.51
CA PRO A 17 1.46 -13.89 -1.18
C PRO A 17 0.57 -13.16 -0.15
N PRO A 18 0.07 -13.86 0.88
CA PRO A 18 -0.83 -13.27 1.88
C PRO A 18 -0.23 -12.05 2.58
N ASP A 19 1.10 -11.98 2.64
CA ASP A 19 1.86 -10.86 3.16
C ASP A 19 1.68 -9.57 2.33
N GLU A 20 1.68 -9.66 1.00
CA GLU A 20 1.46 -8.52 0.11
C GLU A 20 0.01 -8.03 0.13
N GLN A 21 -0.96 -8.93 0.33
CA GLN A 21 -2.36 -8.53 0.54
C GLN A 21 -2.55 -7.78 1.86
N ALA A 22 -1.88 -8.23 2.92
CA ALA A 22 -1.90 -7.54 4.22
C ALA A 22 -1.21 -6.17 4.16
N ALA A 23 -0.07 -6.08 3.48
CA ALA A 23 0.64 -4.81 3.28
C ALA A 23 -0.21 -3.80 2.48
N PHE A 24 -0.89 -4.25 1.43
CA PHE A 24 -1.80 -3.40 0.66
C PHE A 24 -3.02 -2.97 1.47
N ALA A 25 -3.66 -3.88 2.22
CA ALA A 25 -4.79 -3.53 3.08
C ALA A 25 -4.38 -2.51 4.16
N HIS A 26 -3.19 -2.66 4.73
CA HIS A 26 -2.64 -1.72 5.70
C HIS A 26 -2.37 -0.35 5.06
N TYR A 27 -1.77 -0.32 3.88
CA TYR A 27 -1.56 0.92 3.12
C TYR A 27 -2.86 1.67 2.86
N VAL A 28 -3.93 0.98 2.45
CA VAL A 28 -5.26 1.58 2.22
C VAL A 28 -5.81 2.19 3.51
N ALA A 29 -5.80 1.42 4.61
CA ALA A 29 -6.33 1.90 5.89
C ALA A 29 -5.60 3.15 6.41
N VAL A 30 -4.27 3.17 6.29
CA VAL A 30 -3.46 4.34 6.70
C VAL A 30 -3.64 5.50 5.73
N GLY A 31 -3.77 5.23 4.42
CA GLY A 31 -4.07 6.22 3.39
C GLY A 31 -5.41 6.92 3.62
N GLU A 32 -6.45 6.18 4.01
CA GLU A 32 -7.75 6.74 4.38
C GLU A 32 -7.64 7.63 5.63
N ALA A 33 -6.93 7.19 6.66
CA ALA A 33 -6.69 8.00 7.86
C ALA A 33 -5.90 9.28 7.55
N TYR A 34 -4.88 9.19 6.68
CA TYR A 34 -4.09 10.31 6.20
C TYR A 34 -4.95 11.30 5.41
N MET A 35 -5.77 10.81 4.48
CA MET A 35 -6.70 11.64 3.70
C MET A 35 -7.73 12.33 4.60
N ALA A 36 -8.30 11.61 5.57
CA ALA A 36 -9.23 12.20 6.53
C ALA A 36 -8.58 13.29 7.40
N ARG A 37 -7.28 13.15 7.71
CA ARG A 37 -6.55 14.12 8.54
C ARG A 37 -6.10 15.37 7.77
N PHE A 38 -5.65 15.21 6.53
CA PHE A 38 -4.97 16.27 5.77
C PHE A 38 -5.71 16.73 4.51
N GLY A 39 -6.79 16.05 4.11
CA GLY A 39 -7.63 16.42 2.97
C GLY A 39 -6.99 16.18 1.59
N HIS A 40 -5.85 15.49 1.53
CA HIS A 40 -5.18 15.14 0.28
C HIS A 40 -4.58 13.74 0.36
N HIS A 41 -4.41 13.12 -0.81
CA HIS A 41 -3.73 11.83 -0.92
C HIS A 41 -2.23 11.97 -0.69
N VAL A 42 -1.63 10.93 -0.13
CA VAL A 42 -0.18 10.81 -0.06
C VAL A 42 0.41 10.77 -1.48
N PRO A 43 1.58 11.37 -1.73
CA PRO A 43 2.32 11.12 -2.96
C PRO A 43 2.59 9.62 -3.08
N GLN A 44 2.27 9.02 -4.24
CA GLN A 44 2.69 7.66 -4.58
C GLN A 44 3.96 7.74 -5.44
N PRO A 45 5.15 7.78 -4.84
CA PRO A 45 6.39 7.70 -5.62
C PRO A 45 6.46 6.37 -6.37
N ALA A 46 6.86 6.43 -7.63
CA ALA A 46 7.21 5.24 -8.40
C ALA A 46 8.41 4.55 -7.72
N MET A 47 8.44 3.21 -7.78
CA MET A 47 9.55 2.37 -7.29
C MET A 47 9.72 2.26 -5.76
N VAL A 48 8.93 2.97 -4.95
CA VAL A 48 8.91 2.79 -3.48
C VAL A 48 7.81 1.81 -3.09
N SER A 49 8.14 0.84 -2.23
CA SER A 49 7.19 -0.16 -1.74
C SER A 49 6.08 0.45 -0.88
N PHE A 50 4.88 -0.12 -0.93
CA PHE A 50 3.73 0.32 -0.11
C PHE A 50 4.05 0.38 1.39
N GLU A 51 4.88 -0.54 1.89
CA GLU A 51 5.30 -0.55 3.29
C GLU A 51 6.07 0.73 3.66
N ALA A 52 7.04 1.14 2.85
CA ALA A 52 7.83 2.34 3.09
C ALA A 52 6.96 3.62 3.03
N VAL A 53 5.99 3.67 2.10
CA VAL A 53 5.03 4.79 2.04
C VAL A 53 4.12 4.80 3.26
N THR A 54 3.64 3.64 3.70
CA THR A 54 2.80 3.47 4.91
C THR A 54 3.51 4.00 6.15
N VAL A 55 4.79 3.64 6.34
CA VAL A 55 5.61 4.12 7.47
C VAL A 55 5.71 5.65 7.47
N GLN A 56 5.88 6.29 6.31
CA GLN A 56 5.89 7.76 6.24
C GLN A 56 4.51 8.36 6.55
N MET A 57 3.42 7.75 6.07
CA MET A 57 2.07 8.22 6.37
C MET A 57 1.76 8.16 7.86
N GLU A 58 2.12 7.07 8.53
CA GLU A 58 1.97 6.92 9.98
C GLU A 58 2.78 7.98 10.74
N LYS A 59 4.02 8.25 10.29
CA LYS A 59 4.86 9.29 10.89
C LYS A 59 4.25 10.68 10.73
N ALA A 60 3.72 10.98 9.54
CA ALA A 60 3.05 12.23 9.25
C ALA A 60 1.77 12.40 10.08
N LEU A 61 0.97 11.34 10.24
CA LEU A 61 -0.19 11.30 11.13
C LEU A 61 0.20 11.58 12.59
N LYS A 62 1.25 10.92 13.10
CA LYS A 62 1.78 11.14 14.47
C LYS A 62 2.30 12.56 14.68
N LEU A 63 2.97 13.14 13.68
CA LEU A 63 3.49 14.51 13.72
C LEU A 63 2.41 15.57 13.46
N GLY A 64 1.23 15.16 12.96
CA GLY A 64 0.16 16.07 12.55
C GLY A 64 0.54 16.99 11.40
N LYS A 65 1.53 16.61 10.58
CA LYS A 65 2.00 17.39 9.43
C LYS A 65 1.99 16.51 8.19
N PRO A 66 1.46 17.00 7.06
CA PRO A 66 1.47 16.22 5.83
C PRO A 66 2.91 16.02 5.33
N ILE A 67 3.11 14.92 4.61
CA ILE A 67 4.34 14.63 3.86
C ILE A 67 4.47 15.71 2.77
N SER A 68 5.62 16.36 2.75
CA SER A 68 5.90 17.38 1.74
C SER A 68 5.95 16.77 0.34
N HIS A 69 5.51 17.51 -0.68
CA HIS A 69 5.70 17.11 -2.08
C HIS A 69 7.19 16.94 -2.44
N ASN A 70 8.10 17.62 -1.74
CA ASN A 70 9.55 17.50 -1.91
C ASN A 70 10.18 16.46 -0.97
N HIS A 71 9.38 15.56 -0.38
CA HIS A 71 9.94 14.47 0.43
C HIS A 71 10.90 13.64 -0.43
N ASP A 72 12.08 13.36 0.10
CA ASP A 72 13.09 12.59 -0.61
C ASP A 72 12.72 11.11 -0.60
N TRP A 73 11.92 10.71 -1.58
CA TRP A 73 11.49 9.32 -1.75
C TRP A 73 12.62 8.42 -2.25
N TRP A 74 13.66 8.99 -2.86
CA TRP A 74 14.85 8.28 -3.34
C TRP A 74 15.61 7.57 -2.21
N SER A 75 15.64 8.14 -1.01
CA SER A 75 16.22 7.50 0.18
C SER A 75 15.53 6.20 0.62
N TYR A 76 14.32 5.90 0.11
CA TYR A 76 13.54 4.70 0.45
C TYR A 76 13.57 3.64 -0.65
N LEU A 77 14.30 3.89 -1.73
CA LEU A 77 14.45 2.90 -2.79
C LEU A 77 15.38 1.77 -2.36
N PRO A 78 15.08 0.51 -2.75
CA PRO A 78 15.99 -0.60 -2.53
C PRO A 78 17.30 -0.39 -3.29
N PRO A 79 18.42 -0.92 -2.78
CA PRO A 79 19.71 -0.82 -3.45
C PRO A 79 19.62 -1.43 -4.86
N GLY A 80 19.93 -0.63 -5.89
CA GLY A 80 19.85 -1.03 -7.31
C GLY A 80 18.70 -0.41 -8.11
N ALA A 81 17.81 0.38 -7.48
CA ALA A 81 16.76 1.12 -8.19
C ALA A 81 17.24 2.47 -8.80
N ASP A 82 18.50 2.86 -8.54
CA ASP A 82 19.18 4.05 -9.10
C ASP A 82 20.04 3.72 -10.34
N ALA A 83 19.86 2.52 -10.92
CA ALA A 83 20.69 2.01 -12.02
C ALA A 83 20.17 2.39 -13.41
#